data_AF-A0A9D8MU51-F1
#
_entry.id   AF-A0A9D8MU51-F1
#
_cell.length_a   1.000
_cell.length_b   1.000
_cell.length_c   1.000
_cell.angle_alpha   90.00
_cell.angle_beta   90.00
_cell.angle_gamma   90.00
#
_symmetry.space_group_name_H-M   'P 1'
#
loop_
_entity.id
_entity.type
_entity.pdbx_description
1 polymer ?
#
loop_
_entity_poly.entity_id
_entity_poly.type
_entity_poly.pdbx_seq_one_letter_code
_entity_poly.pdbx_strand_id
1 'polypeptide(L)'
;FKDAEGNLYPVIIENCYVTGSVTSKGYVGAIGGTLGNSPIFIRNCYSAASVTGNGSSANYSGGLVGRVRTNLTMENCYAAAPVSSPVAGGVVAGGQNSSTPSCTYTNVIAWNPSVDGATALPFGATTELDILSHVYTFADMLVNEEAMDGTGLGHMELCEKAAEWGAPWYHDATAGNGYPILQWQYKRGDYRDICGFDPDNDPTSIKSIENGQWSMDNGRAVIYNLSGQRMQKMQRGINIVGGKKIIVK
;
A
#
# COMPACT_ATOMS: atom_id res chain seq x y z
N PHE A 1 6.70 29.25 -3.89
CA PHE A 1 7.53 30.22 -4.64
C PHE A 1 6.97 30.37 -6.04
N LYS A 2 7.17 31.51 -6.71
CA LYS A 2 6.69 31.72 -8.07
C LYS A 2 7.85 32.01 -9.02
N ASP A 3 7.74 31.59 -10.28
CA ASP A 3 8.66 31.97 -11.36
C ASP A 3 8.44 33.43 -11.80
N ALA A 4 9.18 33.88 -12.82
CA ALA A 4 9.11 35.26 -13.32
C ALA A 4 7.74 35.58 -13.95
N GLU A 5 7.03 34.56 -14.42
CA GLU A 5 5.71 34.62 -15.03
C GLU A 5 4.57 34.52 -13.99
N GLY A 6 4.91 34.29 -12.71
CA GLY A 6 3.97 34.21 -11.60
C GLY A 6 3.36 32.82 -11.36
N ASN A 7 3.83 31.79 -12.06
CA ASN A 7 3.42 30.40 -11.83
C ASN A 7 4.09 29.84 -10.58
N LEU A 8 3.37 29.01 -9.83
CA LEU A 8 3.94 28.36 -8.66
C LEU A 8 4.98 27.31 -9.07
N TYR A 9 6.16 27.36 -8.47
CA TYR A 9 7.16 26.31 -8.66
C TYR A 9 6.63 24.95 -8.22
N PRO A 10 6.89 23.89 -8.99
CA PRO A 10 6.42 22.57 -8.67
C PRO A 10 7.15 21.99 -7.45
N VAL A 11 6.47 21.11 -6.73
CA VAL A 11 7.07 20.26 -5.70
C VAL A 11 7.34 18.89 -6.32
N ILE A 12 8.57 18.41 -6.22
CA ILE A 12 9.02 17.15 -6.81
C ILE A 12 9.49 16.22 -5.70
N ILE A 13 8.91 15.02 -5.64
CA ILE A 13 9.28 13.95 -4.72
C ILE A 13 9.59 12.72 -5.57
N GLU A 14 10.84 12.30 -5.59
CA GLU A 14 11.29 11.24 -6.50
C GLU A 14 12.26 10.26 -5.83
N ASN A 15 12.13 8.99 -6.16
CA ASN A 15 13.05 7.92 -5.74
C ASN A 15 13.13 7.75 -4.21
N CYS A 16 12.00 7.99 -3.53
CA CYS A 16 11.88 7.95 -2.08
C CYS A 16 11.06 6.74 -1.63
N TYR A 17 11.29 6.29 -0.41
CA TYR A 17 10.41 5.32 0.23
C TYR A 17 10.18 5.64 1.70
N VAL A 18 9.08 5.15 2.25
CA VAL A 18 8.70 5.34 3.65
C VAL A 18 8.32 4.01 4.26
N THR A 19 8.81 3.74 5.47
CA THR A 19 8.52 2.52 6.25
C THR A 19 8.17 2.89 7.69
N GLY A 20 7.63 1.94 8.45
CA GLY A 20 7.23 2.16 9.84
C GLY A 20 5.74 2.46 9.97
N SER A 21 5.38 3.43 10.80
CA SER A 21 3.98 3.77 11.10
C SER A 21 3.77 5.28 11.15
N VAL A 22 2.71 5.76 10.51
CA VAL A 22 2.32 7.18 10.51
C VAL A 22 0.93 7.32 11.13
N THR A 23 0.84 8.06 12.23
CA THR A 23 -0.43 8.29 12.94
C THR A 23 -0.72 9.78 13.06
N SER A 24 -1.95 10.19 12.75
CA SER A 24 -2.35 11.60 12.81
C SER A 24 -3.79 11.76 13.30
N LYS A 25 -4.10 12.95 13.81
CA LYS A 25 -5.48 13.40 14.07
C LYS A 25 -6.05 14.26 12.93
N GLY A 26 -5.26 14.54 11.90
CA GLY A 26 -5.64 15.28 10.69
C GLY A 26 -5.45 14.46 9.42
N TYR A 27 -5.18 15.14 8.30
CA TYR A 27 -4.91 14.50 7.01
C TYR A 27 -3.53 13.87 6.98
N VAL A 28 -3.43 12.62 6.52
CA VAL A 28 -2.18 11.87 6.58
C VAL A 28 -1.94 11.02 5.34
N GLY A 29 -0.69 11.00 4.91
CA GLY A 29 -0.18 10.03 3.97
C GLY A 29 1.32 9.89 4.19
N ALA A 30 1.89 8.77 3.81
CA ALA A 30 3.30 8.50 4.07
C ALA A 30 4.23 9.53 3.39
N ILE A 31 3.84 10.02 2.21
CA ILE A 31 4.58 11.04 1.46
C ILE A 31 4.02 12.45 1.75
N GLY A 32 2.70 12.60 1.82
CA GLY A 32 2.09 13.91 2.04
C GLY A 32 0.73 13.86 2.70
N GLY A 33 0.55 14.60 3.80
CA GLY A 33 -0.76 14.73 4.46
C GLY A 33 -1.76 15.55 3.64
N THR A 34 -1.37 16.74 3.18
CA THR A 34 -2.17 17.57 2.27
C THR A 34 -1.30 18.18 1.19
N LEU A 35 -1.70 17.96 -0.05
CA LEU A 35 -1.09 18.51 -1.24
C LEU A 35 -1.90 19.73 -1.70
N GLY A 36 -1.27 20.90 -1.77
CA GLY A 36 -1.97 22.14 -2.10
C GLY A 36 -1.06 23.21 -2.69
N ASN A 37 -1.70 24.19 -3.35
CA ASN A 37 -1.11 25.36 -3.99
C ASN A 37 -0.24 25.04 -5.21
N SER A 38 0.95 24.46 -5.03
CA SER A 38 1.86 24.15 -6.14
C SER A 38 1.41 22.91 -6.91
N PRO A 39 1.72 22.80 -8.21
CA PRO A 39 1.70 21.52 -8.91
C PRO A 39 2.66 20.54 -8.22
N ILE A 40 2.29 19.26 -8.13
CA ILE A 40 3.08 18.25 -7.41
C ILE A 40 3.34 17.04 -8.30
N PHE A 41 4.59 16.60 -8.29
CA PHE A 41 5.04 15.39 -8.96
C PHE A 41 5.57 14.40 -7.92
N ILE A 42 4.99 13.20 -7.88
CA ILE A 42 5.45 12.09 -7.05
C ILE A 42 5.83 10.94 -8.00
N ARG A 43 7.11 10.60 -8.12
CA ARG A 43 7.56 9.56 -9.05
C ARG A 43 8.47 8.53 -8.40
N ASN A 44 8.36 7.27 -8.81
CA ASN A 44 9.24 6.20 -8.34
C ASN A 44 9.32 6.14 -6.81
N CYS A 45 8.16 6.25 -6.16
CA CYS A 45 8.06 6.27 -4.71
C CYS A 45 7.20 5.14 -4.20
N TYR A 46 7.52 4.62 -3.01
CA TYR A 46 6.64 3.66 -2.35
C TYR A 46 6.50 3.87 -0.85
N SER A 47 5.43 3.31 -0.30
CA SER A 47 5.23 3.24 1.15
C SER A 47 4.98 1.81 1.58
N ALA A 48 5.79 1.35 2.53
CA ALA A 48 5.55 0.19 3.38
C ALA A 48 5.15 0.63 4.81
N ALA A 49 4.75 1.89 4.99
CA ALA A 49 4.37 2.42 6.28
C ALA A 49 2.86 2.28 6.53
N SER A 50 2.48 1.74 7.68
CA SER A 50 1.07 1.71 8.09
C SER A 50 0.57 3.13 8.36
N VAL A 51 -0.65 3.44 7.91
CA VAL A 51 -1.23 4.78 8.05
C VAL A 51 -2.51 4.72 8.89
N THR A 52 -2.57 5.51 9.96
CA THR A 52 -3.72 5.55 10.86
C THR A 52 -4.20 6.98 11.14
N GLY A 53 -5.46 7.27 10.80
CA GLY A 53 -6.14 8.52 11.10
C GLY A 53 -7.08 8.40 12.31
N ASN A 54 -6.75 9.06 13.42
CA ASN A 54 -7.41 8.91 14.74
C ASN A 54 -8.41 10.01 15.11
N GLY A 55 -8.66 10.99 14.25
CA GLY A 55 -9.64 12.04 14.53
C GLY A 55 -11.09 11.64 14.20
N SER A 56 -12.01 12.40 14.78
CA SER A 56 -13.42 12.01 14.96
C SER A 56 -14.34 12.17 13.74
N SER A 57 -13.92 12.87 12.68
CA SER A 57 -14.65 12.94 11.41
C SER A 57 -13.80 13.62 10.31
N ALA A 58 -14.04 13.25 9.05
CA ALA A 58 -13.42 13.85 7.86
C ALA A 58 -11.88 13.79 7.79
N ASN A 59 -11.24 12.80 8.45
CA ASN A 59 -9.82 12.58 8.28
C ASN A 59 -9.52 11.72 7.06
N TYR A 60 -8.83 12.34 6.11
CA TYR A 60 -8.36 11.75 4.87
C TYR A 60 -7.00 11.11 5.11
N SER A 61 -6.95 9.78 5.00
CA SER A 61 -5.72 9.01 5.11
C SER A 61 -5.50 8.15 3.86
N GLY A 62 -4.41 8.38 3.16
CA GLY A 62 -4.01 7.55 2.02
C GLY A 62 -2.64 6.91 2.26
N GLY A 63 -2.39 5.74 1.67
CA GLY A 63 -1.10 5.06 1.84
C GLY A 63 0.09 5.90 1.39
N LEU A 64 -0.08 6.75 0.36
CA LEU A 64 0.90 7.75 -0.05
C LEU A 64 0.47 9.16 0.33
N VAL A 65 -0.78 9.53 0.05
CA VAL A 65 -1.26 10.91 0.18
C VAL A 65 -2.63 10.96 0.85
N GLY A 66 -2.77 11.81 1.86
CA GLY A 66 -4.05 12.02 2.54
C GLY A 66 -5.03 12.78 1.65
N ARG A 67 -4.79 14.09 1.47
CA ARG A 67 -5.71 15.00 0.78
C ARG A 67 -5.07 15.72 -0.40
N VAL A 68 -5.71 15.70 -1.56
CA VAL A 68 -5.28 16.39 -2.78
C VAL A 68 -6.14 17.62 -3.05
N ARG A 69 -5.53 18.82 -3.13
CA ARG A 69 -6.18 20.12 -3.41
C ARG A 69 -5.47 20.92 -4.51
N THR A 70 -4.69 20.24 -5.34
CA THR A 70 -3.88 20.81 -6.42
C THR A 70 -3.72 19.77 -7.52
N ASN A 71 -3.14 20.15 -8.67
CA ASN A 71 -2.73 19.19 -9.69
C ASN A 71 -1.64 18.27 -9.12
N LEU A 72 -1.88 16.98 -9.19
CA LEU A 72 -0.94 15.93 -8.83
C LEU A 72 -0.68 15.05 -10.06
N THR A 73 0.60 14.81 -10.36
CA THR A 73 1.03 13.74 -11.25
C THR A 73 1.76 12.70 -10.40
N MET A 74 1.24 11.47 -10.39
CA MET A 74 1.83 10.35 -9.69
C MET A 74 2.20 9.25 -10.69
N GLU A 75 3.46 8.83 -10.67
CA GLU A 75 4.02 7.92 -11.67
C GLU A 75 4.88 6.82 -11.04
N ASN A 76 4.67 5.56 -11.42
CA ASN A 76 5.44 4.40 -10.95
C ASN A 76 5.52 4.39 -9.41
N CYS A 77 4.36 4.35 -8.76
CA CYS A 77 4.27 4.47 -7.30
C CYS A 77 3.41 3.37 -6.71
N TYR A 78 3.66 2.98 -5.46
CA TYR A 78 2.79 2.04 -4.78
C TYR A 78 2.73 2.22 -3.25
N ALA A 79 1.64 1.80 -2.65
CA ALA A 79 1.52 1.65 -1.20
C ALA A 79 1.17 0.20 -0.86
N ALA A 80 1.84 -0.38 0.14
CA ALA A 80 1.79 -1.80 0.42
C ALA A 80 1.60 -2.13 1.91
N ALA A 81 1.14 -1.16 2.70
CA ALA A 81 0.84 -1.33 4.12
C ALA A 81 -0.61 -0.92 4.45
N PRO A 82 -1.19 -1.41 5.58
CA PRO A 82 -2.57 -1.09 5.94
C PRO A 82 -2.85 0.41 6.07
N VAL A 83 -4.06 0.82 5.69
CA VAL A 83 -4.57 2.18 5.89
C VAL A 83 -5.88 2.12 6.67
N SER A 84 -5.99 2.86 7.77
CA SER A 84 -7.22 2.93 8.57
C SER A 84 -7.56 4.37 8.96
N SER A 85 -8.76 4.84 8.59
CA SER A 85 -9.22 6.21 8.84
C SER A 85 -10.70 6.38 8.49
N PRO A 86 -11.44 7.35 9.06
CA PRO A 86 -12.82 7.61 8.64
C PRO A 86 -12.99 7.80 7.12
N VAL A 87 -12.06 8.50 6.46
CA VAL A 87 -11.94 8.58 5.00
C VAL A 87 -10.59 7.97 4.60
N ALA A 88 -10.63 6.78 3.99
CA ALA A 88 -9.43 5.99 3.69
C ALA A 88 -9.34 5.67 2.20
N GLY A 89 -8.11 5.67 1.68
CA GLY A 89 -7.80 5.16 0.34
C GLY A 89 -6.46 4.42 0.33
N GLY A 90 -6.33 3.36 -0.46
CA GLY A 90 -5.07 2.60 -0.50
C GLY A 90 -3.86 3.45 -0.89
N VAL A 91 -4.02 4.39 -1.83
CA VAL A 91 -2.97 5.30 -2.30
C VAL A 91 -3.28 6.74 -1.91
N VAL A 92 -4.45 7.23 -2.32
CA VAL A 92 -4.92 8.60 -2.07
C VAL A 92 -6.25 8.53 -1.33
N ALA A 93 -6.45 9.24 -0.22
CA ALA A 93 -7.79 9.22 0.42
C ALA A 93 -8.83 10.04 -0.37
N GLY A 94 -8.40 11.16 -0.96
CA GLY A 94 -9.24 11.98 -1.84
C GLY A 94 -9.14 13.47 -1.52
N GLY A 95 -10.29 14.16 -1.56
CA GLY A 95 -10.38 15.60 -1.27
C GLY A 95 -10.32 16.52 -2.49
N GLN A 96 -10.36 15.93 -3.68
CA GLN A 96 -10.70 16.64 -4.90
C GLN A 96 -12.18 17.04 -4.85
N ASN A 97 -12.47 18.29 -5.20
CA ASN A 97 -13.80 18.74 -5.57
C ASN A 97 -13.78 19.23 -7.01
N SER A 98 -14.93 19.56 -7.60
CA SER A 98 -15.04 20.05 -8.98
C SER A 98 -14.21 21.31 -9.30
N SER A 99 -13.65 21.98 -8.30
CA SER A 99 -12.76 23.14 -8.45
C SER A 99 -11.27 22.78 -8.32
N THR A 100 -10.95 21.53 -8.02
CA THR A 100 -9.57 21.04 -7.95
C THR A 100 -9.10 20.65 -9.35
N PRO A 101 -7.89 21.07 -9.78
CA PRO A 101 -7.34 20.63 -11.06
C PRO A 101 -7.29 19.10 -11.15
N SER A 102 -7.46 18.56 -12.37
CA SER A 102 -7.34 17.13 -12.62
C SER A 102 -5.99 16.59 -12.14
N CYS A 103 -5.99 15.35 -11.65
CA CYS A 103 -4.77 14.62 -11.34
C CYS A 103 -4.51 13.55 -12.41
N THR A 104 -3.26 13.13 -12.49
CA THR A 104 -2.81 12.08 -13.41
C THR A 104 -2.13 10.98 -12.60
N TYR A 105 -2.64 9.77 -12.73
CA TYR A 105 -2.08 8.57 -12.11
C TYR A 105 -1.67 7.62 -13.23
N THR A 106 -0.37 7.34 -13.31
CA THR A 106 0.21 6.42 -14.30
C THR A 106 1.02 5.37 -13.57
N ASN A 107 0.76 4.09 -13.81
CA ASN A 107 1.51 2.99 -13.18
C ASN A 107 1.47 3.08 -11.65
N VAL A 108 0.28 3.15 -11.06
CA VAL A 108 0.11 3.30 -9.61
C VAL A 108 -0.58 2.06 -9.04
N ILE A 109 0.00 1.47 -8.00
CA ILE A 109 -0.50 0.24 -7.38
C ILE A 109 -0.96 0.51 -5.95
N ALA A 110 -2.24 0.24 -5.68
CA ALA A 110 -2.77 0.09 -4.33
C ALA A 110 -2.58 -1.36 -3.88
N TRP A 111 -1.42 -1.64 -3.27
CA TRP A 111 -1.00 -2.97 -2.84
C TRP A 111 -1.29 -3.26 -1.36
N ASN A 112 -2.18 -2.47 -0.76
CA ASN A 112 -2.47 -2.53 0.66
C ASN A 112 -3.16 -3.87 1.01
N PRO A 113 -2.78 -4.53 2.11
CA PRO A 113 -3.51 -5.70 2.59
C PRO A 113 -4.88 -5.34 3.17
N SER A 114 -5.05 -4.13 3.71
CA SER A 114 -6.37 -3.61 4.09
C SER A 114 -6.48 -2.09 3.93
N VAL A 115 -7.70 -1.64 3.66
CA VAL A 115 -8.12 -0.24 3.66
C VAL A 115 -9.44 -0.13 4.41
N ASP A 116 -9.40 0.49 5.59
CA ASP A 116 -10.53 0.47 6.54
C ASP A 116 -11.00 1.89 6.87
N GLY A 117 -12.32 2.10 6.85
CA GLY A 117 -12.92 3.42 6.96
C GLY A 117 -14.37 3.50 6.51
N ALA A 118 -15.10 4.49 7.04
CA ALA A 118 -16.50 4.72 6.68
C ALA A 118 -16.72 4.98 5.18
N THR A 119 -15.72 5.55 4.51
CA THR A 119 -15.72 5.73 3.05
C THR A 119 -14.48 5.09 2.40
N ALA A 120 -14.02 3.96 2.94
CA ALA A 120 -12.86 3.26 2.41
C ALA A 120 -13.04 2.91 0.94
N LEU A 121 -12.03 3.25 0.13
CA LEU A 121 -11.97 2.87 -1.28
C LEU A 121 -10.62 2.20 -1.57
N PRO A 122 -10.58 1.12 -2.38
CA PRO A 122 -9.36 0.34 -2.62
C PRO A 122 -8.18 1.21 -3.07
N PHE A 123 -8.39 2.06 -4.07
CA PHE A 123 -7.40 3.03 -4.53
C PHE A 123 -7.52 4.37 -3.78
N GLY A 124 -8.75 4.89 -3.70
CA GLY A 124 -9.04 6.24 -3.27
C GLY A 124 -10.20 6.88 -4.02
N ALA A 125 -10.69 8.02 -3.52
CA ALA A 125 -11.70 8.81 -4.24
C ALA A 125 -11.06 9.65 -5.36
N THR A 126 -11.31 9.25 -6.61
CA THR A 126 -10.97 10.00 -7.84
C THR A 126 -12.21 10.68 -8.43
N THR A 127 -12.00 11.59 -9.36
CA THR A 127 -13.07 12.27 -10.10
C THR A 127 -13.01 11.93 -11.59
N GLU A 128 -14.08 12.25 -12.34
CA GLU A 128 -14.11 12.08 -13.80
C GLU A 128 -13.10 12.96 -14.55
N LEU A 129 -12.57 13.99 -13.89
CA LEU A 129 -11.52 14.84 -14.44
C LEU A 129 -10.15 14.17 -14.34
N ASP A 130 -9.97 13.18 -13.48
CA ASP A 130 -8.71 12.49 -13.32
C ASP A 130 -8.39 11.59 -14.50
N ILE A 131 -7.10 11.51 -14.82
CA ILE A 131 -6.59 10.64 -15.88
C ILE A 131 -5.91 9.46 -15.20
N LEU A 132 -6.53 8.28 -15.33
CA LEU A 132 -6.02 7.03 -14.78
C LEU A 132 -5.50 6.15 -15.93
N SER A 133 -4.25 5.74 -15.84
CA SER A 133 -3.62 4.83 -16.78
C SER A 133 -2.81 3.79 -16.01
N HIS A 134 -3.10 2.50 -16.20
CA HIS A 134 -2.38 1.42 -15.50
C HIS A 134 -2.41 1.60 -13.97
N VAL A 135 -3.61 1.84 -13.43
CA VAL A 135 -3.87 1.86 -11.98
C VAL A 135 -4.39 0.48 -11.58
N TYR A 136 -3.75 -0.12 -10.58
CA TYR A 136 -4.06 -1.49 -10.15
C TYR A 136 -4.30 -1.55 -8.65
N THR A 137 -5.16 -2.48 -8.24
CA THR A 137 -5.44 -2.81 -6.85
C THR A 137 -5.04 -4.26 -6.57
N PHE A 138 -4.73 -4.58 -5.32
CA PHE A 138 -4.41 -5.94 -4.92
C PHE A 138 -5.69 -6.78 -4.73
N ALA A 139 -5.71 -7.96 -5.35
CA ALA A 139 -6.85 -8.87 -5.32
C ALA A 139 -7.23 -9.32 -3.90
N ASP A 140 -6.24 -9.56 -3.04
CA ASP A 140 -6.47 -10.01 -1.66
C ASP A 140 -6.62 -8.85 -0.66
N MET A 141 -6.78 -7.61 -1.14
CA MET A 141 -7.07 -6.46 -0.28
C MET A 141 -8.40 -6.68 0.47
N LEU A 142 -8.41 -6.37 1.76
CA LEU A 142 -9.64 -6.27 2.53
C LEU A 142 -10.08 -4.81 2.63
N VAL A 143 -11.33 -4.52 2.25
CA VAL A 143 -11.95 -3.21 2.43
C VAL A 143 -12.99 -3.34 3.52
N ASN A 144 -12.76 -2.73 4.69
CA ASN A 144 -13.59 -2.92 5.88
C ASN A 144 -13.79 -4.40 6.23
N GLU A 145 -12.69 -5.15 6.29
CA GLU A 145 -12.67 -6.60 6.54
C GLU A 145 -13.36 -7.48 5.47
N GLU A 146 -13.91 -6.89 4.41
CA GLU A 146 -14.53 -7.62 3.30
C GLU A 146 -13.55 -7.78 2.13
N ALA A 147 -13.56 -8.96 1.50
CA ALA A 147 -12.73 -9.20 0.32
C ALA A 147 -13.21 -8.37 -0.88
N MET A 148 -12.27 -7.93 -1.71
CA MET A 148 -12.54 -7.30 -2.99
C MET A 148 -13.41 -8.18 -3.91
N ASP A 149 -14.18 -7.55 -4.79
CA ASP A 149 -15.07 -8.19 -5.77
C ASP A 149 -14.36 -8.85 -6.97
N GLY A 150 -13.07 -9.19 -6.82
CA GLY A 150 -12.26 -9.81 -7.86
C GLY A 150 -11.73 -8.85 -8.93
N THR A 151 -11.83 -7.54 -8.71
CA THR A 151 -11.31 -6.50 -9.63
C THR A 151 -9.81 -6.24 -9.53
N GLY A 152 -9.14 -6.76 -8.50
CA GLY A 152 -7.70 -6.61 -8.28
C GLY A 152 -6.86 -7.66 -8.99
N LEU A 153 -5.54 -7.44 -9.00
CA LEU A 153 -4.53 -8.37 -9.52
C LEU A 153 -3.83 -9.13 -8.38
N GLY A 154 -3.39 -10.35 -8.65
CA GLY A 154 -2.60 -11.15 -7.72
C GLY A 154 -1.20 -10.55 -7.50
N HIS A 155 -0.54 -10.95 -6.41
CA HIS A 155 0.78 -10.42 -6.03
C HIS A 155 1.81 -10.57 -7.16
N MET A 156 1.90 -11.74 -7.79
CA MET A 156 2.85 -11.97 -8.88
C MET A 156 2.54 -11.13 -10.13
N GLU A 157 1.26 -10.94 -10.47
CA GLU A 157 0.85 -10.08 -11.59
C GLU A 157 1.21 -8.61 -11.32
N LEU A 158 1.06 -8.14 -10.07
CA LEU A 158 1.50 -6.81 -9.66
C LEU A 158 3.02 -6.64 -9.73
N CYS A 159 3.80 -7.67 -9.33
CA CYS A 159 5.25 -7.69 -9.53
C CYS A 159 5.62 -7.57 -11.02
N GLU A 160 4.93 -8.30 -11.90
CA GLU A 160 5.13 -8.22 -13.35
C GLU A 160 4.85 -6.80 -13.87
N LYS A 161 3.75 -6.17 -13.43
CA LYS A 161 3.45 -4.78 -13.79
C LYS A 161 4.49 -3.78 -13.29
N ALA A 162 5.03 -3.99 -12.09
CA ALA A 162 6.08 -3.13 -11.55
C ALA A 162 7.43 -3.34 -12.26
N ALA A 163 7.71 -4.55 -12.77
CA ALA A 163 8.93 -4.84 -13.53
C ALA A 163 9.00 -4.06 -14.87
N GLU A 164 7.84 -3.69 -15.43
CA GLU A 164 7.74 -2.89 -16.65
C GLU A 164 8.17 -1.42 -16.45
N TRP A 165 8.29 -0.93 -15.21
CA TRP A 165 8.59 0.49 -14.93
C TRP A 165 10.02 0.91 -15.29
N GLY A 166 10.96 -0.03 -15.35
CA GLY A 166 12.36 0.25 -15.68
C GLY A 166 13.07 1.13 -14.65
N ALA A 167 14.17 1.77 -15.06
CA ALA A 167 14.95 2.63 -14.17
C ALA A 167 14.08 3.76 -13.59
N PRO A 168 14.18 4.07 -12.28
CA PRO A 168 15.24 3.70 -11.35
C PRO A 168 14.92 2.49 -10.46
N TRP A 169 13.87 1.73 -10.79
CA TRP A 169 13.55 0.49 -10.09
C TRP A 169 14.62 -0.57 -10.34
N TYR A 170 14.85 -1.42 -9.35
CA TYR A 170 15.66 -2.61 -9.53
C TYR A 170 14.90 -3.59 -10.43
N HIS A 171 15.62 -4.22 -11.37
CA HIS A 171 15.02 -5.06 -12.42
C HIS A 171 14.27 -6.28 -11.89
N ASP A 172 14.65 -6.80 -10.72
CA ASP A 172 13.91 -7.85 -10.03
C ASP A 172 12.88 -7.19 -9.09
N ALA A 173 11.62 -7.22 -9.54
CA ALA A 173 10.47 -6.67 -8.84
C ALA A 173 10.10 -7.43 -7.55
N THR A 174 10.84 -8.49 -7.19
CA THR A 174 10.62 -9.26 -5.95
C THR A 174 11.74 -9.09 -4.92
N ALA A 175 12.76 -8.28 -5.22
CA ALA A 175 13.97 -8.19 -4.41
C ALA A 175 13.71 -7.69 -2.97
N GLY A 176 12.76 -6.77 -2.76
CA GLY A 176 12.42 -6.21 -1.45
C GLY A 176 11.54 -7.11 -0.60
N ASN A 177 11.95 -8.37 -0.38
CA ASN A 177 11.15 -9.38 0.31
C ASN A 177 9.78 -9.59 -0.36
N GLY A 178 9.78 -9.79 -1.68
CA GLY A 178 8.58 -9.97 -2.49
C GLY A 178 8.09 -8.71 -3.20
N TYR A 179 8.61 -7.53 -2.84
CA TYR A 179 8.14 -6.26 -3.40
C TYR A 179 9.22 -5.51 -4.21
N PRO A 180 8.83 -4.64 -5.16
CA PRO A 180 9.76 -3.85 -5.94
C PRO A 180 10.51 -2.84 -5.07
N ILE A 181 11.81 -2.70 -5.29
CA ILE A 181 12.66 -1.69 -4.61
C ILE A 181 13.43 -0.88 -5.62
N LEU A 182 13.93 0.28 -5.18
CA LEU A 182 14.76 1.12 -6.02
C LEU A 182 16.17 0.51 -6.17
N GLN A 183 16.77 0.71 -7.34
CA GLN A 183 18.09 0.19 -7.68
C GLN A 183 19.17 0.61 -6.66
N TRP A 184 19.02 1.78 -6.04
CA TRP A 184 19.95 2.28 -5.05
C TRP A 184 19.81 1.55 -3.70
N GLN A 185 18.61 1.08 -3.32
CA GLN A 185 18.42 0.26 -2.12
C GLN A 185 19.09 -1.09 -2.29
N TYR A 186 18.96 -1.70 -3.48
CA TYR A 186 19.69 -2.92 -3.82
C TYR A 186 21.21 -2.73 -3.68
N LYS A 187 21.77 -1.64 -4.23
CA LYS A 187 23.20 -1.31 -4.13
C LYS A 187 23.66 -1.05 -2.70
N ARG A 188 22.80 -0.52 -1.84
CA ARG A 188 23.08 -0.31 -0.41
C ARG A 188 23.22 -1.65 0.34
N GLY A 189 22.54 -2.69 -0.12
CA GLY A 189 22.75 -4.08 0.32
C GLY A 189 22.02 -4.51 1.59
N ASP A 190 21.43 -3.58 2.34
CA ASP A 190 20.65 -3.80 3.57
C ASP A 190 19.13 -3.86 3.32
N TYR A 191 18.70 -3.86 2.05
CA TYR A 191 17.30 -3.70 1.68
C TYR A 191 16.39 -4.77 2.28
N ARG A 192 16.90 -5.99 2.54
CA ARG A 192 16.11 -7.05 3.17
C ARG A 192 15.74 -6.76 4.62
N ASP A 193 16.52 -5.91 5.28
CA ASP A 193 16.32 -5.55 6.70
C ASP A 193 15.53 -4.25 6.85
N ILE A 194 15.61 -3.33 5.86
CA ILE A 194 15.07 -1.97 6.00
C ILE A 194 14.14 -1.50 4.87
N CYS A 195 13.71 -2.37 3.95
CA CYS A 195 12.73 -2.00 2.91
C CYS A 195 11.31 -1.79 3.45
N GLY A 196 11.03 -2.23 4.68
CA GLY A 196 9.72 -2.12 5.34
C GLY A 196 8.79 -3.32 5.09
N PHE A 197 9.20 -4.28 4.28
CA PHE A 197 8.52 -5.55 4.08
C PHE A 197 9.18 -6.60 4.96
N ASP A 198 8.51 -6.98 6.03
CA ASP A 198 8.99 -8.05 6.91
C ASP A 198 8.72 -9.42 6.24
N PRO A 199 9.76 -10.18 5.88
CA PRO A 199 9.60 -11.48 5.21
C PRO A 199 8.86 -12.49 6.08
N ASP A 200 8.84 -12.30 7.41
CA ASP A 200 8.13 -13.15 8.35
C ASP A 200 6.70 -12.68 8.62
N ASN A 201 6.33 -11.43 8.30
CA ASN A 201 4.98 -10.89 8.53
C ASN A 201 4.19 -10.53 7.27
N ASP A 202 4.75 -10.78 6.08
CA ASP A 202 4.03 -10.71 4.81
C ASP A 202 2.82 -11.68 4.84
N PRO A 203 1.58 -11.20 4.64
CA PRO A 203 0.36 -12.03 4.65
C PRO A 203 0.33 -13.08 3.53
N THR A 204 1.16 -12.93 2.49
CA THR A 204 1.28 -13.88 1.38
C THR A 204 2.37 -14.94 1.63
N SER A 205 3.29 -14.67 2.56
CA SER A 205 4.38 -15.58 2.92
C SER A 205 3.88 -16.79 3.69
N ILE A 206 4.57 -17.91 3.51
CA ILE A 206 4.31 -19.12 4.31
C ILE A 206 5.26 -19.12 5.51
N LYS A 207 4.72 -18.91 6.71
CA LYS A 207 5.52 -19.06 7.94
C LYS A 207 5.83 -20.53 8.18
N SER A 208 7.10 -20.91 8.25
CA SER A 208 7.46 -22.27 8.66
C SER A 208 7.74 -22.33 10.16
N ILE A 209 7.15 -23.30 10.85
CA ILE A 209 7.36 -23.54 12.28
C ILE A 209 7.72 -25.00 12.53
N GLU A 210 8.52 -25.25 13.56
CA GLU A 210 8.73 -26.61 14.06
C GLU A 210 7.46 -27.12 14.76
N ASN A 211 7.17 -28.41 14.59
CA ASN A 211 6.02 -29.04 15.23
C ASN A 211 6.04 -28.83 16.76
N GLY A 212 5.02 -28.13 17.27
CA GLY A 212 4.83 -27.88 18.71
C GLY A 212 5.37 -26.54 19.22
N GLN A 213 6.02 -25.71 18.40
CA GLN A 213 6.55 -24.40 18.83
C GLN A 213 5.56 -23.23 18.74
N TRP A 214 4.34 -23.45 18.24
CA TRP A 214 3.36 -22.37 18.12
C TRP A 214 2.58 -22.17 19.42
N SER A 215 2.72 -20.98 20.03
CA SER A 215 1.84 -20.51 21.10
C SER A 215 0.77 -19.57 20.56
N MET A 216 -0.48 -19.77 20.98
CA MET A 216 -1.58 -18.83 20.70
C MET A 216 -1.30 -17.50 21.41
N ASP A 217 -0.89 -16.47 20.66
CA ASP A 217 -0.96 -15.11 21.17
C ASP A 217 -2.42 -14.63 21.09
N ASN A 218 -3.02 -14.37 22.27
CA ASN A 218 -4.26 -13.62 22.48
C ASN A 218 -5.55 -14.07 21.72
N GLY A 219 -5.83 -15.37 21.65
CA GLY A 219 -7.17 -15.87 21.30
C GLY A 219 -7.17 -17.21 20.57
N ARG A 220 -8.29 -17.94 20.62
CA ARG A 220 -8.47 -19.23 19.94
C ARG A 220 -8.59 -19.03 18.42
N ALA A 221 -7.48 -18.82 17.73
CA ALA A 221 -7.46 -18.79 16.27
C ALA A 221 -8.01 -20.11 15.71
N VAL A 222 -8.91 -20.02 14.73
CA VAL A 222 -9.47 -21.20 14.05
C VAL A 222 -8.47 -21.71 13.01
N ILE A 223 -8.23 -23.02 13.02
CA ILE A 223 -7.28 -23.69 12.12
C ILE A 223 -8.08 -24.38 11.01
N TYR A 224 -7.64 -24.24 9.76
CA TYR A 224 -8.18 -24.94 8.60
C TYR A 224 -7.08 -25.68 7.85
N ASN A 225 -7.44 -26.77 7.18
CA ASN A 225 -6.58 -27.34 6.12
C ASN A 225 -6.83 -26.63 4.78
N LEU A 226 -6.04 -26.96 3.76
CA LEU A 226 -6.19 -26.41 2.40
C LEU A 226 -7.53 -26.76 1.73
N SER A 227 -8.23 -27.78 2.23
CA SER A 227 -9.58 -28.14 1.79
C SER A 227 -10.68 -27.36 2.52
N GLY A 228 -10.32 -26.37 3.34
CA GLY A 228 -11.27 -25.56 4.10
C GLY A 228 -11.92 -26.27 5.29
N GLN A 229 -11.42 -27.44 5.69
CA GLN A 229 -11.94 -28.18 6.84
C GLN A 229 -11.34 -27.62 8.13
N ARG A 230 -12.20 -27.32 9.10
CA ARG A 230 -11.77 -26.87 10.42
C ARG A 230 -11.05 -28.00 11.17
N MET A 231 -9.90 -27.66 11.76
CA MET A 231 -9.05 -28.59 12.49
C MET A 231 -9.00 -28.22 13.98
N GLN A 232 -8.85 -29.24 14.83
CA GLN A 232 -8.67 -29.02 16.27
C GLN A 232 -7.23 -28.65 16.65
N LYS A 233 -6.25 -29.04 15.81
CA LYS A 233 -4.83 -28.73 15.95
C LYS A 233 -4.17 -28.71 14.57
N MET A 234 -3.04 -28.03 14.46
CA MET A 234 -2.25 -28.05 13.23
C MET A 234 -1.68 -29.45 12.96
N GLN A 235 -1.54 -29.81 11.70
CA GLN A 235 -0.91 -31.04 11.23
C GLN A 235 0.37 -30.72 10.46
N ARG A 236 1.26 -31.72 10.29
CA ARG A 236 2.39 -31.61 9.38
C ARG A 236 1.91 -31.23 7.97
N GLY A 237 2.56 -30.25 7.36
CA GLY A 237 2.14 -29.64 6.11
C GLY A 237 1.53 -28.25 6.28
N ILE A 238 0.77 -27.80 5.27
CA ILE A 238 0.22 -26.44 5.21
C ILE A 238 -1.10 -26.37 5.99
N ASN A 239 -1.18 -25.44 6.93
CA ASN A 239 -2.36 -25.10 7.72
C ASN A 239 -2.71 -23.62 7.47
N ILE A 240 -3.98 -23.27 7.56
CA ILE A 240 -4.46 -21.88 7.51
C ILE A 240 -4.91 -21.49 8.91
N VAL A 241 -4.31 -20.46 9.50
CA VAL A 241 -4.63 -20.00 10.86
C VAL A 241 -4.86 -18.49 10.82
N GLY A 242 -6.08 -18.05 11.11
CA GLY A 242 -6.43 -16.62 11.06
C GLY A 242 -6.12 -15.97 9.70
N GLY A 243 -6.36 -16.69 8.60
CA GLY A 243 -6.10 -16.24 7.22
C GLY A 243 -4.65 -16.41 6.73
N LYS A 244 -3.69 -16.78 7.60
CA LYS A 244 -2.28 -16.95 7.22
C LYS A 244 -1.93 -18.40 6.92
N LYS A 245 -1.07 -18.64 5.92
CA LYS A 245 -0.53 -19.97 5.59
C LYS A 245 0.66 -20.30 6.50
N ILE A 246 0.59 -21.42 7.20
CA ILE A 246 1.62 -21.91 8.13
C ILE A 246 2.05 -23.33 7.72
N ILE A 247 3.34 -23.54 7.47
CA ILE A 247 3.92 -24.87 7.28
C ILE A 247 4.44 -25.41 8.61
N VAL A 248 3.91 -26.54 9.04
CA VAL A 248 4.48 -27.32 10.15
C VAL A 248 5.42 -28.38 9.58
N LYS A 249 6.71 -28.30 9.93
CA LYS A 249 7.75 -29.28 9.57
C LYS A 249 7.83 -30.42 10.60
#